data_AF-A0A533B735-F1
#
_entry.id   AF-A0A533B735-F1
#
_cell.length_a   1.000
_cell.length_b   1.000
_cell.length_c   1.000
_cell.angle_alpha   90.00
_cell.angle_beta   90.00
_cell.angle_gamma   90.00
#
_symmetry.space_group_name_H-M   'P 1'
#
loop_
_entity.id
_entity.type
_entity.pdbx_description
1 polymer ?
#
loop_
_entity_poly.entity_id
_entity_poly.type
_entity_poly.pdbx_seq_one_letter_code
_entity_poly.pdbx_strand_id
1 'polypeptide(L)'
;MSAVPLGDVPNAWRHFLIDLMFARNYTIGYLNHPGPVAKNPVVERLLPSLLQVKAVAILDHALRAWIDNKGLFVPKKPYGTDLKGRIDYLANNGHLADRFPLHSIRGTRNALAHEPAGAVDWAELDRDVTAIQSALSELKMVKEMPQWEIFSERSAAQAGEIPKSICTFHYLIGIRQGSKMVAEIKWAQHVMADDA
;
A
#
# COMPACT_ATOMS: atom_id res chain seq x y z
N MET A 1 9.90 22.85 2.07
CA MET A 1 9.02 21.68 1.81
C MET A 1 8.07 21.57 2.97
N SER A 2 6.77 21.72 2.72
CA SER A 2 5.75 21.67 3.77
C SER A 2 5.77 20.30 4.43
N ALA A 3 6.01 20.23 5.73
CA ALA A 3 5.86 18.99 6.48
C ALA A 3 4.38 18.63 6.47
N VAL A 4 4.07 17.41 6.02
CA VAL A 4 2.72 16.86 6.16
C VAL A 4 2.43 16.70 7.66
N PRO A 5 1.32 17.24 8.19
CA PRO A 5 1.00 17.17 9.63
C PRO A 5 0.88 15.74 10.14
N LEU A 6 1.14 15.52 11.43
CA LEU A 6 0.93 14.21 12.09
C LEU A 6 -0.49 13.65 11.87
N GLY A 7 -1.49 14.54 11.75
CA GLY A 7 -2.88 14.17 11.48
C GLY A 7 -3.11 13.46 10.14
N ASP A 8 -2.17 13.54 9.20
CA ASP A 8 -2.30 12.94 7.88
C ASP A 8 -1.68 11.53 7.79
N VAL A 9 -0.81 11.15 8.75
CA VAL A 9 -0.19 9.82 8.80
C VAL A 9 -1.21 8.69 8.83
N PRO A 10 -2.28 8.71 9.65
CA PRO A 10 -3.26 7.63 9.67
C PRO A 10 -3.96 7.46 8.31
N ASN A 11 -4.27 8.57 7.63
CA ASN A 11 -4.92 8.56 6.32
C ASN A 11 -3.98 8.08 5.23
N ALA A 12 -2.72 8.54 5.23
CA ALA A 12 -1.70 8.10 4.28
C ALA A 12 -1.46 6.58 4.40
N TRP A 13 -1.36 6.07 5.63
CA TRP A 13 -1.21 4.64 5.88
C TRP A 13 -2.47 3.86 5.46
N ARG A 14 -3.67 4.36 5.77
CA ARG A 14 -4.93 3.74 5.33
C ARG A 14 -5.01 3.64 3.80
N HIS A 15 -4.69 4.71 3.07
CA HIS A 15 -4.68 4.71 1.61
C HIS A 15 -3.65 3.73 1.05
N PHE A 16 -2.45 3.66 1.66
CA PHE A 16 -1.46 2.66 1.30
C PHE A 16 -2.00 1.23 1.45
N LEU A 17 -2.69 0.91 2.55
CA LEU A 17 -3.27 -0.42 2.75
C LEU A 17 -4.36 -0.73 1.72
N ILE A 18 -5.16 0.26 1.30
CA ILE A 18 -6.16 0.11 0.23
C ILE A 18 -5.46 -0.22 -1.10
N ASP A 19 -4.42 0.54 -1.46
CA ASP A 19 -3.63 0.28 -2.66
C ASP A 19 -3.01 -1.11 -2.64
N LEU A 20 -2.43 -1.50 -1.49
CA LEU A 20 -1.85 -2.83 -1.28
C LEU A 20 -2.89 -3.93 -1.50
N MET A 21 -4.11 -3.77 -0.99
CA MET A 21 -5.19 -4.75 -1.20
C MET A 21 -5.57 -4.89 -2.67
N PHE A 22 -5.78 -3.79 -3.39
CA PHE A 22 -6.07 -3.86 -4.82
C PHE A 22 -4.90 -4.47 -5.60
N ALA A 23 -3.67 -4.03 -5.31
CA ALA A 23 -2.47 -4.51 -5.96
C ALA A 23 -2.25 -6.02 -5.75
N ARG A 24 -2.53 -6.55 -4.56
CA ARG A 24 -2.39 -7.97 -4.27
C ARG A 24 -3.45 -8.84 -4.95
N ASN A 25 -4.60 -8.24 -5.25
CA ASN A 25 -5.77 -8.91 -5.78
C ASN A 25 -6.14 -8.44 -7.20
N TYR A 26 -5.19 -7.86 -7.94
CA TYR A 26 -5.46 -7.30 -9.27
C TYR A 26 -6.02 -8.34 -10.25
N THR A 27 -5.74 -9.63 -10.04
CA THR A 27 -6.29 -10.73 -10.84
C THR A 27 -7.81 -10.87 -10.73
N ILE A 28 -8.41 -10.38 -9.65
CA ILE A 28 -9.87 -10.33 -9.46
C ILE A 28 -10.53 -9.47 -10.54
N GLY A 29 -9.82 -8.51 -11.15
CA GLY A 29 -10.36 -7.68 -12.23
C GLY A 29 -10.63 -8.43 -13.54
N TYR A 30 -10.10 -9.64 -13.72
CA TYR A 30 -10.26 -10.42 -14.95
C TYR A 30 -11.49 -11.35 -14.88
N LEU A 31 -12.64 -10.81 -14.47
CA LEU A 31 -13.87 -11.56 -14.20
C LEU A 31 -14.43 -12.35 -15.40
N ASN A 32 -14.05 -11.99 -16.62
CA ASN A 32 -14.51 -12.68 -17.83
C ASN A 32 -13.49 -13.70 -18.36
N HIS A 33 -12.33 -13.86 -17.72
CA HIS A 33 -11.31 -14.76 -18.24
C HIS A 33 -11.74 -16.21 -18.04
N PRO A 34 -11.78 -17.03 -19.11
CA PRO A 34 -12.10 -18.44 -18.97
C PRO A 34 -10.93 -19.17 -18.30
N GLY A 35 -11.14 -19.62 -17.06
CA GLY A 35 -10.14 -20.37 -16.29
C GLY A 35 -9.23 -19.48 -15.42
N PRO A 36 -8.17 -20.06 -14.83
CA PRO A 36 -7.28 -19.34 -13.93
C PRO A 36 -6.53 -18.24 -14.69
N VAL A 37 -6.62 -17.02 -14.17
CA VAL A 37 -5.94 -15.85 -14.72
C VAL A 37 -4.44 -15.98 -14.47
N ALA A 38 -3.66 -16.04 -15.55
CA ALA A 38 -2.21 -16.00 -15.43
C ALA A 38 -1.79 -14.64 -14.83
N LYS A 39 -0.96 -14.70 -13.80
CA LYS A 39 -0.35 -13.50 -13.20
C LYS A 39 0.62 -12.86 -14.18
N ASN A 40 0.60 -11.53 -14.25
CA ASN A 40 1.51 -10.79 -15.12
C ASN A 40 2.91 -10.75 -14.46
N PRO A 41 3.95 -11.33 -15.09
CA PRO A 41 5.27 -11.46 -14.46
C PRO A 41 5.96 -10.10 -14.23
N VAL A 42 5.66 -9.09 -15.05
CA VAL A 42 6.17 -7.72 -14.84
C VAL A 42 5.52 -7.11 -13.60
N VAL A 43 4.21 -7.30 -13.45
CA VAL A 43 3.45 -6.82 -12.29
C VAL A 43 3.91 -7.51 -11.01
N GLU A 44 4.04 -8.83 -11.00
CA GLU A 44 4.53 -9.59 -9.84
C GLU A 44 5.95 -9.18 -9.41
N ARG A 45 6.80 -8.79 -10.37
CA ARG A 45 8.15 -8.33 -10.09
C ARG A 45 8.19 -6.88 -9.57
N LEU A 46 7.41 -5.99 -10.16
CA LEU A 46 7.54 -4.54 -9.91
C LEU A 46 6.68 -4.06 -8.75
N LEU A 47 5.44 -4.54 -8.63
CA LEU A 47 4.49 -4.00 -7.65
C LEU A 47 4.96 -4.10 -6.21
N PRO A 48 5.50 -5.23 -5.71
CA PRO A 48 5.87 -5.29 -4.31
C PRO A 48 7.01 -4.33 -3.98
N SER A 49 7.97 -4.18 -4.90
CA SER A 49 9.09 -3.23 -4.77
C SER A 49 8.63 -1.77 -4.73
N LEU A 50 7.69 -1.38 -5.59
CA LEU A 50 7.12 -0.03 -5.59
C LEU A 50 6.34 0.25 -4.30
N LEU A 51 5.56 -0.72 -3.83
CA LEU A 51 4.81 -0.63 -2.58
C LEU A 51 5.75 -0.58 -1.36
N GLN A 52 6.86 -1.32 -1.38
CA GLN A 52 7.90 -1.27 -0.36
C GLN A 52 8.46 0.16 -0.24
N VAL A 53 8.86 0.77 -1.36
CA VAL A 53 9.38 2.15 -1.36
C VAL A 53 8.35 3.12 -0.79
N LYS A 54 7.07 2.98 -1.17
CA LYS A 54 5.97 3.80 -0.65
C LYS A 54 5.78 3.61 0.86
N ALA A 55 5.78 2.37 1.35
CA ALA A 55 5.64 2.06 2.77
C ALA A 55 6.77 2.68 3.62
N VAL A 56 8.03 2.57 3.16
CA VAL A 56 9.18 3.16 3.85
C VAL A 56 9.14 4.69 3.84
N ALA A 57 8.66 5.30 2.76
CA ALA A 57 8.48 6.75 2.71
C ALA A 57 7.44 7.22 3.73
N ILE A 58 6.32 6.49 3.88
CA ILE A 58 5.30 6.79 4.89
C ILE A 58 5.87 6.61 6.30
N LEU A 59 6.62 5.53 6.56
CA LEU A 59 7.31 5.33 7.84
C LEU A 59 8.22 6.51 8.18
N ASP A 60 9.14 6.88 7.27
CA ASP A 60 10.10 7.96 7.54
C ASP A 60 9.39 9.28 7.85
N HIS A 61 8.36 9.58 7.07
CA HIS A 61 7.52 10.73 7.31
C HIS A 61 6.84 10.68 8.68
N ALA A 62 6.23 9.54 9.03
CA ALA A 62 5.52 9.35 10.29
C ALA A 62 6.43 9.50 11.51
N LEU A 63 7.62 8.89 11.50
CA LEU A 63 8.58 9.02 12.59
C LEU A 63 9.01 10.48 12.78
N ARG A 64 9.25 11.20 11.69
CA ARG A 64 9.59 12.63 11.76
C ARG A 64 8.44 13.44 12.34
N ALA A 65 7.22 13.29 11.81
CA ALA A 65 6.05 14.01 12.27
C ALA A 65 5.75 13.74 13.76
N TRP A 66 5.97 12.51 14.22
CA TRP A 66 5.77 12.14 15.61
C TRP A 66 6.77 12.81 16.55
N ILE A 67 8.06 12.80 16.18
CA ILE A 67 9.14 13.48 16.91
C ILE A 67 8.83 14.97 17.04
N ASP A 68 8.50 15.61 15.91
CA ASP A 68 8.19 17.04 15.86
C ASP A 68 6.96 17.37 16.75
N ASN A 69 5.90 16.57 16.67
CA ASN A 69 4.69 16.75 17.49
C ASN A 69 4.93 16.56 19.00
N LYS A 70 5.90 15.73 19.39
CA LYS A 70 6.29 15.56 20.80
C LYS A 70 7.23 16.66 21.30
N GLY A 71 7.62 17.62 20.45
CA GLY A 71 8.61 18.62 20.78
C GLY A 71 10.00 18.01 21.03
N LEU A 72 10.25 16.81 20.52
CA LEU A 72 11.53 16.12 20.67
C LEU A 72 12.50 16.60 19.61
N PHE A 73 13.78 16.58 19.95
CA PHE A 73 14.86 16.92 19.03
C PHE A 73 15.81 15.73 18.93
N VAL A 74 16.05 15.26 17.70
CA VAL A 74 17.04 14.20 17.43
C VAL A 74 18.43 14.83 17.33
N PRO A 75 19.35 14.55 18.28
CA PRO A 75 20.70 15.09 18.21
C PRO A 75 21.45 14.59 16.97
N LYS A 76 22.10 15.49 16.23
CA LYS A 76 22.89 15.13 15.03
C LYS A 76 23.98 14.08 15.32
N LYS A 77 24.54 14.06 16.52
CA LYS A 77 25.42 12.98 17.01
C LYS A 77 24.80 12.40 18.29
N PRO A 78 24.72 11.07 18.44
CA PRO A 78 25.23 10.03 17.54
C PRO A 78 24.29 9.65 16.38
N TYR A 79 23.07 10.20 16.31
CA TYR A 79 22.00 9.63 15.48
C TYR A 79 22.03 10.05 14.01
N GLY A 80 22.44 11.28 13.69
CA GLY A 80 22.31 11.84 12.34
C GLY A 80 20.96 12.51 12.08
N THR A 81 20.59 12.66 10.81
CA THR A 81 19.34 13.34 10.37
C THR A 81 18.48 12.49 9.44
N ASP A 82 18.85 11.22 9.23
CA ASP A 82 18.18 10.30 8.32
C ASP A 82 17.20 9.37 9.05
N LEU A 83 16.53 8.50 8.29
CA LEU A 83 15.61 7.50 8.82
C LEU A 83 16.29 6.59 9.86
N LYS A 84 17.54 6.18 9.60
CA LYS A 84 18.30 5.34 10.51
C LYS A 84 18.43 6.01 11.89
N GLY A 85 18.84 7.28 11.90
CA GLY A 85 18.97 8.08 13.11
C GLY A 85 17.65 8.22 13.88
N ARG A 86 16.55 8.45 13.18
CA ARG A 86 15.20 8.53 13.78
C ARG A 86 14.79 7.22 14.45
N ILE A 87 14.98 6.08 13.77
CA ILE A 87 14.69 4.74 14.33
C ILE A 87 15.54 4.50 15.59
N ASP A 88 16.85 4.74 15.51
CA ASP A 88 17.78 4.53 16.62
C ASP A 88 17.46 5.43 17.81
N TYR A 89 17.11 6.69 17.56
CA TYR A 89 16.71 7.64 18.59
C TYR A 89 15.45 7.17 19.31
N LEU A 90 14.39 6.84 18.56
CA LEU A 90 13.13 6.40 19.16
C LEU A 90 13.28 5.11 19.96
N ALA A 91 14.05 4.13 19.45
CA ALA A 91 14.31 2.90 20.17
C ALA A 91 15.14 3.12 21.45
N ASN A 92 16.23 3.89 21.38
CA ASN A 92 17.07 4.17 22.54
C ASN A 92 16.34 4.95 23.65
N ASN A 93 15.31 5.71 23.31
CA ASN A 93 14.47 6.44 24.27
C ASN A 93 13.19 5.67 24.66
N GLY A 94 13.08 4.39 24.30
CA GLY A 94 11.97 3.52 24.72
C GLY A 94 10.64 3.82 24.04
N HIS A 95 10.63 4.53 22.92
CA HIS A 95 9.42 4.80 22.13
C HIS A 95 9.10 3.72 21.10
N LEU A 96 10.11 2.94 20.70
CA LEU A 96 9.97 1.76 19.84
C LEU A 96 10.57 0.55 20.55
N ALA A 97 9.86 -0.57 20.55
CA ALA A 97 10.29 -1.78 21.23
C ALA A 97 11.43 -2.49 20.47
N ASP A 98 11.31 -2.60 19.13
CA ASP A 98 12.29 -3.27 18.29
C ASP A 98 12.65 -2.44 17.04
N ARG A 99 13.94 -2.15 16.88
CA ARG A 99 14.49 -1.42 15.73
C ARG A 99 15.00 -2.33 14.61
N PHE A 100 15.26 -3.61 14.88
CA PHE A 100 15.90 -4.49 13.91
C PHE A 100 15.07 -4.67 12.64
N PRO A 101 13.74 -4.94 12.70
CA PRO A 101 12.91 -5.02 11.50
C PRO A 101 12.93 -3.73 10.69
N LEU A 102 12.84 -2.57 11.34
CA LEU A 102 12.83 -1.27 10.66
C LEU A 102 14.17 -0.95 9.97
N HIS A 103 15.29 -1.36 10.55
CA HIS A 103 16.60 -1.25 9.89
C HIS A 103 16.75 -2.18 8.70
N SER A 104 16.19 -3.40 8.78
CA SER A 104 16.12 -4.33 7.65
C SER A 104 15.34 -3.74 6.50
N ILE A 105 14.12 -3.27 6.77
CA ILE A 105 13.23 -2.58 5.81
C ILE A 105 13.93 -1.41 5.12
N ARG A 106 14.63 -0.57 5.90
CA ARG A 106 15.46 0.54 5.37
C ARG A 106 16.57 0.01 4.45
N GLY A 107 17.22 -1.09 4.83
CA GLY A 107 18.23 -1.78 4.03
C GLY A 107 17.66 -2.23 2.68
N THR A 108 16.52 -2.92 2.69
CA THR A 108 15.81 -3.34 1.47
C THR A 108 15.49 -2.15 0.56
N ARG A 109 14.95 -1.04 1.11
CA ARG A 109 14.67 0.16 0.31
C ARG A 109 15.95 0.74 -0.32
N ASN A 110 17.05 0.77 0.42
CA ASN A 110 18.32 1.27 -0.11
C ASN A 110 18.86 0.36 -1.21
N ALA A 111 18.75 -0.96 -1.06
CA ALA A 111 19.13 -1.92 -2.11
C ALA A 111 18.31 -1.69 -3.39
N LEU A 112 16.98 -1.56 -3.26
CA LEU A 112 16.09 -1.24 -4.40
C LEU A 112 16.47 0.07 -5.12
N ALA A 113 17.01 1.06 -4.40
CA ALA A 113 17.42 2.34 -4.99
C ALA A 113 18.75 2.25 -5.76
N HIS A 114 19.60 1.27 -5.46
CA HIS A 114 20.93 1.12 -6.04
C HIS A 114 21.06 -0.04 -7.03
N GLU A 115 20.18 -1.05 -6.93
CA GLU A 115 20.23 -2.26 -7.75
C GLU A 115 18.99 -2.38 -8.64
N PRO A 116 19.10 -2.17 -9.96
CA PRO A 116 17.98 -2.29 -10.89
C PRO A 116 17.38 -3.71 -10.93
N ALA A 117 18.15 -4.71 -10.52
CA ALA A 117 17.73 -6.11 -10.47
C ALA A 117 17.05 -6.49 -9.14
N GLY A 118 17.26 -5.69 -8.08
CA GLY A 118 16.67 -5.91 -6.77
C GLY A 118 15.15 -5.92 -6.87
N ALA A 119 14.52 -6.97 -6.33
CA ALA A 119 13.08 -7.11 -6.29
C ALA A 119 12.67 -7.60 -4.91
N VAL A 120 11.62 -6.98 -4.39
CA VAL A 120 10.90 -7.47 -3.21
C VAL A 120 9.81 -8.38 -3.70
N ASP A 121 9.61 -9.51 -3.01
CA ASP A 121 8.46 -10.37 -3.25
C ASP A 121 7.29 -10.00 -2.32
N TRP A 122 6.11 -10.56 -2.60
CA TRP A 122 4.91 -10.27 -1.81
C TRP A 122 5.02 -10.71 -0.34
N ALA A 123 5.76 -11.77 -0.04
CA ALA A 123 5.88 -12.29 1.31
C ALA A 123 6.83 -11.42 2.16
N GLU A 124 7.90 -10.90 1.57
CA GLU A 124 8.77 -9.90 2.18
C GLU A 124 7.99 -8.61 2.43
N LEU A 125 7.26 -8.10 1.44
CA LEU A 125 6.42 -6.92 1.63
C LEU A 125 5.41 -7.10 2.77
N ASP A 126 4.77 -8.26 2.92
CA ASP A 126 3.81 -8.50 4.00
C ASP A 126 4.44 -8.42 5.39
N ARG A 127 5.62 -9.01 5.55
CA ARG A 127 6.38 -8.96 6.80
C ARG A 127 6.74 -7.52 7.13
N ASP A 128 7.21 -6.78 6.13
CA ASP A 128 7.63 -5.40 6.28
C ASP A 128 6.47 -4.46 6.59
N VAL A 129 5.33 -4.61 5.90
CA VAL A 129 4.09 -3.88 6.19
C VAL A 129 3.61 -4.16 7.61
N THR A 130 3.69 -5.42 8.07
CA THR A 130 3.33 -5.79 9.45
C THR A 130 4.27 -5.13 10.46
N ALA A 131 5.58 -5.13 10.22
CA ALA A 131 6.55 -4.49 11.09
C ALA A 131 6.34 -2.96 11.16
N ILE A 132 6.06 -2.31 10.03
CA ILE A 132 5.74 -0.87 9.98
C ILE A 132 4.45 -0.59 10.73
N GLN A 133 3.39 -1.37 10.49
CA GLN A 133 2.11 -1.25 11.19
C GLN A 133 2.29 -1.35 12.71
N SER A 134 3.07 -2.30 13.20
CA SER A 134 3.38 -2.44 14.62
C SER A 134 4.09 -1.21 15.18
N ALA A 135 5.14 -0.72 14.51
CA ALA A 135 5.86 0.48 14.93
C ALA A 135 4.96 1.73 14.96
N LEU A 136 4.11 1.92 13.94
CA LEU A 136 3.17 3.04 13.90
C LEU A 136 2.10 2.93 15.02
N SER A 137 1.69 1.71 15.38
CA SER A 137 0.74 1.43 16.45
C SER A 137 1.35 1.69 17.84
N GLU A 138 2.59 1.29 18.08
CA GLU A 138 3.33 1.58 19.33
C GLU A 138 3.40 3.09 19.60
N LEU A 139 3.63 3.87 18.53
CA LEU A 139 3.63 5.33 18.58
C LEU A 139 2.23 5.96 18.63
N LYS A 140 1.18 5.14 18.65
CA LYS A 140 -0.25 5.52 18.69
C LYS A 140 -0.68 6.39 17.50
N MET A 141 -0.03 6.24 16.36
CA MET A 141 -0.39 6.96 15.13
C MET A 141 -1.48 6.24 14.34
N VAL A 142 -1.50 4.91 14.38
CA VAL A 142 -2.52 4.09 13.72
C VAL A 142 -3.18 3.16 14.72
N LYS A 143 -4.38 2.69 14.38
CA LYS A 143 -5.05 1.62 15.11
C LYS A 143 -4.52 0.27 14.61
N GLU A 144 -5.05 -0.81 15.19
CA GLU A 144 -4.81 -2.18 14.73
C GLU A 144 -5.04 -2.35 13.22
N MET A 145 -4.37 -3.36 12.64
CA MET A 145 -4.51 -3.70 11.24
C MET A 145 -5.99 -3.98 10.92
N PRO A 146 -6.59 -3.27 9.94
CA PRO A 146 -7.99 -3.46 9.64
C PRO A 146 -8.27 -4.84 9.05
N GLN A 147 -9.37 -5.45 9.47
CA GLN A 147 -9.91 -6.67 8.88
C GLN A 147 -10.81 -6.31 7.69
N TRP A 148 -10.21 -6.20 6.51
CA TRP A 148 -10.91 -5.87 5.27
C TRP A 148 -11.06 -7.09 4.38
N GLU A 149 -12.17 -7.11 3.63
CA GLU A 149 -12.47 -8.13 2.63
C GLU A 149 -12.49 -7.48 1.26
N ILE A 150 -11.87 -8.14 0.28
CA ILE A 150 -11.98 -7.75 -1.12
C ILE A 150 -13.01 -8.62 -1.82
N PHE A 151 -13.77 -8.01 -2.72
CA PHE A 151 -14.77 -8.71 -3.52
C PHE A 151 -14.87 -8.06 -4.89
N SER A 152 -15.60 -8.70 -5.79
CA SER A 152 -15.86 -8.17 -7.12
C SER A 152 -17.19 -8.61 -7.65
N GLU A 153 -17.81 -7.76 -8.46
CA GLU A 153 -19.11 -7.97 -9.04
C GLU A 153 -19.09 -7.61 -10.53
N ARG A 154 -19.93 -8.28 -11.29
CA ARG A 154 -20.23 -7.97 -12.69
C ARG A 154 -21.74 -7.89 -12.85
N SER A 155 -22.23 -6.87 -13.53
CA SER A 155 -23.63 -6.78 -13.90
C SER A 155 -24.04 -7.91 -14.87
N ALA A 156 -25.35 -8.14 -14.99
CA ALA A 156 -25.88 -8.79 -16.18
C ALA A 156 -25.55 -7.96 -17.44
N ALA A 157 -25.61 -8.59 -18.62
CA ALA A 157 -25.49 -7.87 -19.88
C ALA A 157 -26.61 -6.83 -19.98
N GLN A 158 -26.25 -5.57 -20.22
CA GLN A 158 -27.17 -4.46 -20.43
C GLN A 158 -27.18 -4.05 -21.90
N ALA A 159 -28.20 -3.29 -22.29
CA ALA A 159 -28.26 -2.68 -23.62
C ALA A 159 -27.01 -1.82 -23.88
N GLY A 160 -26.61 -1.71 -25.14
CA GLY A 160 -25.47 -0.89 -25.54
C GLY A 160 -25.64 0.57 -25.12
N GLU A 161 -24.65 1.11 -24.40
CA GLU A 161 -24.67 2.49 -23.90
C GLU A 161 -23.94 3.47 -24.85
N ILE A 162 -23.15 2.93 -25.78
CA ILE A 162 -22.38 3.71 -26.76
C ILE A 162 -22.70 3.27 -28.21
N PRO A 163 -22.46 4.14 -29.22
CA PRO A 163 -22.69 3.79 -30.62
C PRO A 163 -21.97 2.49 -31.02
N LYS A 164 -22.66 1.64 -31.81
CA LYS A 164 -22.17 0.31 -32.24
C LYS A 164 -21.92 -0.70 -31.12
N SER A 165 -22.19 -0.40 -29.85
CA SER A 165 -22.15 -1.41 -28.78
C SER A 165 -23.37 -2.33 -28.85
N ILE A 166 -23.14 -3.64 -28.82
CA ILE A 166 -24.18 -4.68 -28.74
C ILE A 166 -24.67 -4.79 -27.30
N CYS A 167 -23.74 -4.81 -26.34
CA CYS A 167 -24.05 -4.85 -24.91
C CYS A 167 -22.97 -4.19 -24.07
N THR A 168 -23.35 -3.83 -22.84
CA THR A 168 -22.45 -3.26 -21.84
C THR A 168 -22.45 -4.11 -20.57
N PHE A 169 -21.27 -4.29 -19.97
CA PHE A 169 -21.10 -4.90 -18.66
C PHE A 169 -20.46 -3.89 -17.72
N HIS A 170 -21.04 -3.71 -16.53
CA HIS A 170 -20.46 -2.91 -15.47
C HIS A 170 -19.75 -3.81 -14.46
N TYR A 171 -18.56 -3.41 -14.06
CA TYR A 171 -17.71 -4.14 -13.13
C TYR A 171 -17.42 -3.30 -11.90
N LEU A 172 -17.26 -4.00 -10.79
CA LEU A 172 -16.87 -3.45 -9.49
C LEU A 172 -15.79 -4.35 -8.89
N ILE A 173 -14.72 -3.75 -8.39
CA ILE A 173 -13.90 -4.37 -7.33
C ILE A 173 -14.05 -3.49 -6.10
N GLY A 174 -14.47 -4.10 -4.99
CA GLY A 174 -14.74 -3.41 -3.74
C GLY A 174 -13.89 -3.95 -2.59
N ILE A 175 -13.53 -3.07 -1.68
CA ILE A 175 -12.99 -3.41 -0.36
C ILE A 175 -14.05 -3.02 0.67
N ARG A 176 -14.39 -3.94 1.58
CA ARG A 176 -15.37 -3.71 2.64
C ARG A 176 -14.82 -4.05 4.02
N GLN A 177 -15.41 -3.44 5.04
CA GLN A 177 -15.22 -3.79 6.44
C GLN A 177 -16.59 -4.11 7.03
N GLY A 178 -16.91 -5.40 7.15
CA GLY A 178 -18.28 -5.83 7.43
C GLY A 178 -19.24 -5.32 6.35
N SER A 179 -20.27 -4.56 6.74
CA SER A 179 -21.25 -3.97 5.82
C SER A 179 -20.81 -2.63 5.19
N LYS A 180 -19.69 -2.06 5.63
CA LYS A 180 -19.24 -0.73 5.17
C LYS A 180 -18.29 -0.84 3.98
N MET A 181 -18.62 -0.17 2.87
CA MET A 181 -17.69 0.02 1.76
C MET A 181 -16.52 0.91 2.20
N VAL A 182 -15.30 0.45 1.93
CA VAL A 182 -14.05 1.16 2.25
C VAL A 182 -13.51 1.88 1.01
N ALA A 183 -13.46 1.19 -0.12
CA ALA A 183 -12.99 1.71 -1.40
C ALA A 183 -13.58 0.86 -2.54
N GLU A 184 -13.73 1.46 -3.71
CA GLU A 184 -14.25 0.78 -4.90
C GLU A 184 -13.57 1.28 -6.17
N ILE A 185 -13.43 0.39 -7.14
CA ILE A 185 -13.03 0.69 -8.52
C ILE A 185 -14.15 0.18 -9.43
N LYS A 186 -14.66 1.06 -10.30
CA LYS A 186 -15.74 0.77 -11.25
C LYS A 186 -15.28 1.01 -12.67
N TRP A 187 -15.65 0.12 -13.59
CA TRP A 187 -15.44 0.32 -15.03
C TRP A 187 -16.53 -0.37 -15.84
N ALA A 188 -16.67 0.06 -17.09
CA ALA A 188 -17.57 -0.56 -18.06
C ALA A 188 -16.78 -1.23 -19.19
N GLN A 189 -17.27 -2.38 -19.66
CA GLN A 189 -16.80 -3.01 -20.88
C GLN A 189 -17.93 -2.99 -21.90
N HIS A 190 -17.65 -2.45 -23.08
CA HIS A 190 -18.58 -2.44 -24.21
C HIS A 190 -18.17 -3.52 -25.21
N VAL A 191 -19.11 -4.39 -25.56
CA VAL A 191 -18.93 -5.34 -26.67
C VAL A 191 -19.40 -4.65 -27.94
N MET A 192 -18.49 -4.47 -28.89
CA MET A 192 -18.78 -3.76 -30.13
C MET A 192 -19.33 -4.72 -31.18
N ALA A 193 -20.19 -4.22 -32.07
CA ALA A 193 -20.50 -4.90 -33.31
C ALA A 193 -19.27 -4.90 -34.21
N ASP A 194 -18.99 -6.03 -34.86
CA ASP A 194 -17.94 -6.11 -35.88
C ASP A 194 -18.30 -5.17 -37.04
N ASP A 195 -17.33 -4.37 -37.48
CA ASP A 195 -17.46 -3.60 -38.70
C ASP A 195 -17.33 -4.58 -39.89
N ALA A 196 -18.47 -4.97 -40.45
CA ALA A 196 -18.56 -5.77 -41.67
C ALA A 196 -18.18 -4.96 -42.92
#